data_AF-A0A2N6T4V7-F1
#
_entry.id   AF-A0A2N6T4V7-F1
#
_cell.length_a   1.000
_cell.length_b   1.000
_cell.length_c   1.000
_cell.angle_alpha   90.00
_cell.angle_beta   90.00
_cell.angle_gamma   90.00
#
_symmetry.space_group_name_H-M   'P 1'
#
loop_
_entity.id
_entity.type
_entity.pdbx_description
1 polymer ?
#
loop_
_entity_poly.entity_id
_entity_poly.type
_entity_poly.pdbx_seq_one_letter_code
_entity_poly.pdbx_strand_id
1 'polypeptide(L)'
;MSVIKYSFASLSAAAEDIETSSRTITGQLEDLKAQIKPMVSAWEGDAATSYKQHQDKWDAAALELAEILSTIGRAVEEGNQRMKAVNTAAANSWS
;
A
#
# COMPACT_ATOMS: atom_id res chain seq x y z
N MET A 1 21.10 -6.80 22.12
CA MET A 1 20.71 -5.66 21.24
C MET A 1 20.05 -6.08 19.92
N SER A 2 19.64 -7.35 19.72
CA SER A 2 19.22 -7.84 18.38
C SER A 2 17.73 -7.67 18.03
N VAL A 3 16.88 -7.31 19.01
CA VAL A 3 15.41 -7.29 18.83
C VAL A 3 14.95 -6.21 17.86
N ILE A 4 15.51 -4.99 17.94
CA ILE A 4 15.12 -3.86 17.08
C ILE A 4 15.45 -4.14 15.61
N LYS A 5 16.60 -4.80 15.35
CA LYS A 5 17.02 -5.14 13.97
C LYS A 5 16.09 -6.17 13.32
N TYR A 6 15.67 -7.20 14.06
CA TYR A 6 14.73 -8.21 13.55
C TYR A 6 13.34 -7.61 13.26
N SER A 7 12.81 -6.82 14.20
CA SER A 7 11.50 -6.16 14.05
C SER A 7 11.46 -5.22 12.84
N PHE A 8 12.58 -4.62 12.47
CA PHE A 8 12.66 -3.71 11.34
C PHE A 8 12.71 -4.45 10.00
N ALA A 9 13.52 -5.52 9.89
CA ALA A 9 13.56 -6.35 8.68
C ALA A 9 12.18 -6.95 8.37
N SER A 10 11.44 -7.40 9.39
CA SER A 10 10.06 -7.86 9.22
C SER A 10 9.10 -6.75 8.78
N LEU A 11 9.31 -5.51 9.24
CA LEU A 11 8.48 -4.38 8.85
C LEU A 11 8.74 -3.95 7.39
N SER A 12 10.00 -3.96 6.95
CA SER A 12 10.34 -3.71 5.54
C SER A 12 9.74 -4.77 4.62
N ALA A 13 9.84 -6.05 4.97
CA ALA A 13 9.24 -7.14 4.19
C ALA A 13 7.70 -6.99 4.13
N ALA A 14 7.05 -6.70 5.26
CA ALA A 14 5.61 -6.44 5.28
C ALA A 14 5.21 -5.25 4.40
N ALA A 15 6.03 -4.19 4.34
CA ALA A 15 5.76 -3.04 3.48
C ALA A 15 5.83 -3.43 1.99
N GLU A 16 6.84 -4.19 1.57
CA GLU A 16 6.98 -4.71 0.19
C GLU A 16 5.82 -5.64 -0.20
N ASP A 17 5.38 -6.51 0.72
CA ASP A 17 4.25 -7.42 0.52
C ASP A 17 2.93 -6.66 0.32
N ILE A 18 2.69 -5.61 1.13
CA ILE A 18 1.50 -4.77 0.98
C ILE A 18 1.57 -3.98 -0.33
N GLU A 19 2.75 -3.46 -0.73
CA GLU A 19 2.90 -2.70 -1.98
C GLU A 19 2.59 -3.58 -3.19
N THR A 20 3.11 -4.81 -3.18
CA THR A 20 2.84 -5.81 -4.22
C THR A 20 1.36 -6.15 -4.25
N SER A 21 0.75 -6.43 -3.10
CA SER A 21 -0.68 -6.73 -3.00
C SER A 21 -1.55 -5.57 -3.51
N SER A 22 -1.20 -4.32 -3.19
CA SER A 22 -1.90 -3.12 -3.67
C SER A 22 -1.81 -2.96 -5.18
N ARG A 23 -0.63 -3.21 -5.77
CA ARG A 23 -0.46 -3.20 -7.24
C ARG A 23 -1.32 -4.27 -7.89
N THR A 24 -1.36 -5.48 -7.33
CA THR A 24 -2.22 -6.57 -7.82
C THR A 24 -3.70 -6.20 -7.77
N ILE A 25 -4.18 -5.68 -6.63
CA ILE A 25 -5.57 -5.25 -6.47
C ILE A 25 -5.93 -4.16 -7.48
N THR A 26 -5.06 -3.15 -7.64
CA THR A 26 -5.26 -2.05 -8.59
C THR A 26 -5.35 -2.58 -10.02
N GLY A 27 -4.45 -3.48 -10.42
CA GLY A 27 -4.48 -4.11 -11.75
C GLY A 27 -5.78 -4.87 -12.00
N GLN A 28 -6.21 -5.70 -11.04
CA GLN A 28 -7.48 -6.45 -11.14
C GLN A 28 -8.70 -5.53 -11.27
N LEU A 29 -8.70 -4.38 -10.58
CA LEU A 29 -9.78 -3.39 -10.67
C LEU A 29 -9.81 -2.71 -12.04
N GLU A 30 -8.66 -2.35 -12.60
CA GLU A 30 -8.57 -1.77 -13.95
C GLU A 30 -9.00 -2.77 -15.02
N ASP A 31 -8.61 -4.04 -14.90
CA ASP A 31 -9.07 -5.12 -15.78
C ASP A 31 -10.58 -5.31 -15.71
N LEU A 32 -11.15 -5.27 -14.49
CA LEU A 32 -12.59 -5.36 -14.28
C LEU A 32 -13.32 -4.16 -14.91
N LYS A 33 -12.84 -2.94 -14.69
CA LYS A 33 -13.39 -1.73 -15.30
C LYS A 33 -13.38 -1.81 -16.83
N ALA A 34 -12.28 -2.28 -17.42
CA ALA A 34 -12.15 -2.44 -18.86
C ALA A 34 -13.18 -3.43 -19.43
N GLN A 35 -13.42 -4.54 -18.73
CA GLN A 35 -14.42 -5.54 -19.11
C GLN A 35 -15.85 -5.01 -19.00
N ILE A 36 -16.15 -4.22 -17.96
CA ILE A 36 -17.51 -3.73 -17.72
C ILE A 36 -17.84 -2.52 -18.60
N LYS A 37 -16.85 -1.70 -19.00
CA LYS A 37 -17.03 -0.49 -19.82
C LYS A 37 -17.99 -0.64 -21.02
N PRO A 38 -17.91 -1.67 -21.88
CA PRO A 38 -18.85 -1.85 -23.00
C PRO A 38 -20.27 -2.24 -22.56
N MET A 39 -20.45 -2.79 -21.36
CA MET A 39 -21.76 -3.16 -20.81
C MET A 39 -22.47 -1.96 -20.17
N VAL A 40 -21.70 -0.98 -19.67
CA VAL A 40 -22.24 0.26 -19.07
C VAL A 40 -23.10 1.04 -20.07
N SER A 41 -22.76 1.04 -21.36
CA SER A 41 -23.58 1.71 -22.39
C SER A 41 -24.93 1.03 -22.65
N ALA A 42 -25.11 -0.22 -22.21
CA ALA A 42 -26.35 -0.97 -22.36
C ALA A 42 -27.18 -1.04 -21.06
N TRP A 43 -26.62 -0.58 -19.93
CA TRP A 43 -27.31 -0.54 -18.64
C TRP A 43 -28.01 0.80 -18.44
N GLU A 44 -29.33 0.82 -18.55
CA GLU A 44 -30.17 1.96 -18.18
C GLU A 44 -30.74 1.78 -16.77
N GLY A 45 -30.95 2.88 -16.04
CA GLY A 45 -31.65 2.88 -14.74
C GLY A 45 -30.83 2.35 -13.55
N ASP A 46 -31.40 1.45 -12.77
CA ASP A 46 -30.88 1.00 -11.47
C ASP A 46 -29.54 0.24 -11.57
N ALA A 47 -29.30 -0.47 -12.67
CA ALA A 47 -28.06 -1.22 -12.90
C ALA A 47 -26.84 -0.29 -13.03
N ALA A 48 -27.00 0.86 -13.71
CA ALA A 48 -25.95 1.87 -13.83
C ALA A 48 -25.63 2.50 -12.47
N THR A 49 -26.65 2.75 -11.64
CA THR A 49 -26.49 3.32 -10.30
C THR A 49 -25.76 2.35 -9.37
N SER A 50 -26.15 1.07 -9.35
CA SER A 50 -25.48 0.04 -8.55
C SER A 50 -24.02 -0.15 -8.97
N TYR A 51 -23.75 -0.22 -10.28
CA TYR A 51 -22.38 -0.27 -10.79
C TYR A 51 -21.56 0.93 -10.33
N LYS A 52 -22.12 2.15 -10.43
CA LYS A 52 -21.41 3.37 -10.01
C LYS A 52 -21.08 3.36 -8.52
N GLN A 53 -21.98 2.87 -7.66
CA GLN A 53 -21.73 2.70 -6.23
C GLN A 53 -20.60 1.70 -5.94
N HIS A 54 -20.61 0.56 -6.63
CA HIS A 54 -19.52 -0.41 -6.54
C HIS A 54 -18.20 0.17 -7.03
N GLN A 55 -18.26 0.98 -8.09
CA GLN A 55 -17.11 1.70 -8.62
C GLN A 55 -16.49 2.63 -7.59
N ASP A 56 -17.30 3.50 -7.02
CA ASP A 56 -16.83 4.49 -6.05
C ASP A 56 -16.27 3.80 -4.79
N LYS A 57 -16.87 2.66 -4.38
CA LYS A 57 -16.41 1.88 -3.23
C LYS A 57 -15.02 1.28 -3.44
N TRP A 58 -14.76 0.67 -4.61
CA TRP A 58 -13.43 0.08 -4.85
C TRP A 58 -12.38 1.17 -5.11
N ASP A 59 -12.75 2.30 -5.71
CA ASP A 59 -11.82 3.41 -5.97
C ASP A 59 -11.40 4.05 -4.62
N ALA A 60 -12.35 4.20 -3.69
CA ALA A 60 -12.06 4.63 -2.32
C ALA A 60 -11.14 3.65 -1.58
N ALA A 61 -11.42 2.34 -1.66
CA ALA A 61 -10.61 1.32 -0.99
C ALA A 61 -9.16 1.27 -1.54
N ALA A 62 -8.99 1.45 -2.86
CA ALA A 62 -7.66 1.53 -3.47
C ALA A 62 -6.89 2.77 -2.99
N LEU A 63 -7.57 3.91 -2.84
CA LEU A 63 -6.97 5.15 -2.35
C LEU A 63 -6.54 5.03 -0.88
N GLU A 64 -7.40 4.45 -0.03
CA GLU A 64 -7.11 4.17 1.37
C GLU A 64 -5.89 3.23 1.53
N LEU A 65 -5.83 2.18 0.71
CA LEU A 65 -4.69 1.26 0.71
C LEU A 65 -3.38 1.97 0.33
N ALA A 66 -3.41 2.85 -0.68
CA ALA A 66 -2.27 3.64 -1.08
C ALA A 66 -1.80 4.59 0.05
N GLU A 67 -2.72 5.19 0.80
CA GLU A 67 -2.40 6.05 1.95
C GLU A 67 -1.76 5.27 3.11
N ILE A 68 -2.32 4.11 3.44
CA ILE A 68 -1.76 3.20 4.44
C ILE A 68 -0.33 2.81 4.04
N LEU A 69 -0.12 2.44 2.78
CA LEU A 69 1.19 2.10 2.24
C LEU A 69 2.20 3.22 2.33
N SER A 70 1.80 4.44 1.94
CA SER A 70 2.64 5.62 2.07
C SER A 70 3.04 5.86 3.53
N THR A 71 2.11 5.65 4.46
CA THR A 71 2.36 5.80 5.90
C THR A 71 3.32 4.75 6.43
N ILE A 72 3.15 3.48 6.05
CA ILE A 72 4.07 2.40 6.41
C ILE A 72 5.47 2.67 5.83
N GLY A 73 5.56 3.06 4.55
CA GLY A 73 6.83 3.38 3.90
C GLY A 73 7.60 4.49 4.61
N ARG A 74 6.92 5.56 5.03
CA ARG A 74 7.52 6.64 5.83
C ARG A 74 8.02 6.13 7.19
N ALA A 75 7.21 5.34 7.89
CA ALA A 75 7.59 4.79 9.19
C ALA A 75 8.82 3.87 9.11
N VAL A 76 8.91 3.07 8.05
CA VAL A 76 10.10 2.26 7.75
C VAL A 76 11.31 3.17 7.52
N GLU A 77 11.22 4.15 6.62
CA GLU A 77 12.36 5.03 6.32
C GLU A 77 12.85 5.80 7.56
N GLU A 78 11.94 6.34 8.38
CA GLU A 78 12.29 6.99 9.64
C GLU A 78 13.02 6.05 10.61
N GLY A 79 12.56 4.80 10.73
CA GLY A 79 13.23 3.79 11.54
C GLY A 79 14.64 3.45 11.03
N ASN A 80 14.82 3.40 9.70
CA ASN A 80 16.11 3.17 9.05
C ASN A 80 17.11 4.28 9.39
N GLN A 81 16.68 5.54 9.32
CA GLN A 81 17.50 6.70 9.66
C GLN A 81 17.92 6.69 11.13
N ARG A 82 16.98 6.40 12.05
CA ARG A 82 17.28 6.28 13.48
C ARG A 82 18.29 5.17 13.76
N MET A 83 18.15 4.01 13.11
CA MET A 83 19.09 2.90 13.26
C MET A 83 20.49 3.26 12.78
N LYS A 84 20.60 3.89 11.61
CA LYS A 84 21.89 4.38 11.10
C LYS A 84 22.54 5.35 12.09
N ALA A 85 21.78 6.31 12.61
CA ALA A 85 22.27 7.26 13.60
C ALA A 85 22.77 6.58 14.88
N VAL A 86 22.01 5.61 15.42
CA VAL A 86 22.42 4.84 16.60
C VAL A 86 23.68 4.01 16.32
N ASN A 87 23.76 3.35 15.17
CA ASN A 87 24.93 2.55 14.80
C ASN A 87 26.18 3.43 14.62
N THR A 88 26.05 4.59 13.98
CA THR A 88 27.15 5.56 13.85
C THR A 88 27.57 6.10 15.21
N ALA A 89 26.64 6.46 16.09
CA ALA A 89 26.95 6.94 17.43
C ALA A 89 27.65 5.87 18.28
N ALA A 90 27.22 4.61 18.18
CA ALA A 90 27.87 3.49 18.84
C ALA A 90 29.27 3.18 18.27
N ALA A 91 29.47 3.30 16.95
CA ALA A 91 30.78 3.14 16.34
C ALA A 91 31.76 4.24 16.79
N ASN A 92 31.31 5.49 16.85
CA ASN A 92 32.10 6.62 17.31
C ASN A 92 32.39 6.59 18.82
N SER A 93 31.59 5.88 19.62
CA SER A 93 31.88 5.74 21.05
C SER A 93 32.92 4.66 21.37
N TRP A 94 33.28 3.84 20.37
CA TRP A 94 34.30 2.79 20.48
C TRP A 94 35.61 3.14 19.75
N SER A 95 35.68 4.33 19.12
CA SER A 95 36.92 4.93 18.60
C SER A 95 37.52 5.90 19.61
#